data_AF-A0A0F9G0J8-F1
#
_entry.id   AF-A0A0F9G0J8-F1
#
_cell.length_a   1.000
_cell.length_b   1.000
_cell.length_c   1.000
_cell.angle_alpha   90.00
_cell.angle_beta   90.00
_cell.angle_gamma   90.00
#
_symmetry.space_group_name_H-M   'P 1'
#
loop_
_entity.id
_entity.type
_entity.pdbx_description
1 polymer ?
#
loop_
_entity_poly.entity_id
_entity_poly.type
_entity_poly.pdbx_seq_one_letter_code
_entity_poly.pdbx_strand_id
1 'polypeptide(L)'
;MSESHWVVVSGVMSEMIPITDDGLGPIEEWCDVVGVEAATRRKAIVAGVKEMPKWATYQRKDSCSPFTGVIAELAECPHGFCWCDMMDPDPHPTQGDYCEACDAEVSRQPF
;
A
#
# COMPACT_ATOMS: atom_id res chain seq x y z
N MET A 1 -16.64 7.43 -17.20
CA MET A 1 -15.21 7.10 -17.10
C MET A 1 -15.15 5.81 -16.32
N SER A 2 -14.51 4.76 -16.84
CA SER A 2 -14.30 3.52 -16.08
C SER A 2 -13.43 3.82 -14.87
N GLU A 3 -13.75 3.22 -13.73
CA GLU A 3 -12.89 3.26 -12.55
C GLU A 3 -11.78 2.21 -12.71
N SER A 4 -10.56 2.56 -12.28
CA SER A 4 -9.41 1.67 -12.26
C SER A 4 -9.01 1.42 -10.81
N HIS A 5 -8.37 0.29 -10.55
CA HIS A 5 -7.80 -0.01 -9.24
C HIS A 5 -6.41 0.63 -9.13
N TRP A 6 -6.14 1.22 -7.97
CA TRP A 6 -4.89 1.88 -7.66
C TRP A 6 -4.35 1.39 -6.33
N VAL A 7 -3.04 1.16 -6.27
CA VAL A 7 -2.30 1.01 -5.01
C VAL A 7 -1.79 2.40 -4.63
N VAL A 8 -2.12 2.85 -3.42
CA VAL A 8 -1.69 4.15 -2.89
C VAL A 8 -0.79 3.90 -1.69
N VAL A 9 0.42 4.44 -1.75
CA VAL A 9 1.48 4.25 -0.75
C VAL A 9 1.79 5.60 -0.11
N SER A 10 1.82 5.65 1.22
CA SER A 10 2.28 6.83 1.95
C SER A 10 3.79 7.06 1.77
N GLY A 11 4.30 8.22 2.20
CA GLY A 11 5.74 8.32 2.43
C GLY A 11 6.16 7.48 3.64
N VAL A 12 7.48 7.34 3.81
CA VAL A 12 8.08 6.62 4.95
C VAL A 12 7.80 7.39 6.24
N MET A 13 7.24 6.69 7.22
CA MET A 13 7.15 7.12 8.61
C MET A 13 8.25 6.44 9.41
N SER A 14 8.70 7.10 10.48
CA SER A 14 9.65 6.50 11.41
C SER A 14 9.29 6.85 12.85
N GLU A 15 9.50 5.90 13.76
CA GLU A 15 9.36 6.11 15.20
C GLU A 15 10.49 5.41 15.94
N MET A 16 10.97 6.05 16.99
CA MET A 16 11.94 5.45 17.90
C MET A 16 11.21 4.58 18.90
N ILE A 17 11.52 3.28 18.92
CA ILE A 17 10.93 2.37 19.90
C ILE A 17 11.52 2.70 21.28
N PRO A 18 10.70 3.05 22.29
CA PRO A 18 11.22 3.33 23.63
C PRO A 18 11.69 2.02 24.27
N ILE A 19 12.95 1.98 24.73
CA ILE A 19 13.46 0.89 25.57
C ILE A 19 13.28 1.31 27.03
N THR A 20 12.93 0.35 27.89
CA THR A 20 12.69 0.59 29.33
C THR A 20 13.93 0.98 30.12
N ASP A 21 15.14 0.80 29.57
CA ASP A 21 16.42 1.07 30.24
C ASP A 21 17.19 2.15 29.45
N ASP A 22 17.09 3.42 29.87
CA ASP A 22 17.95 4.60 29.63
C ASP A 22 18.60 4.84 28.23
N GLY A 23 18.21 4.10 27.20
CA GLY A 23 18.79 4.12 25.86
C GLY A 23 17.77 4.48 24.78
N LEU A 24 18.24 5.10 23.71
CA LEU A 24 17.45 5.29 22.48
C LEU A 24 17.31 3.92 21.81
N GLY A 25 16.07 3.48 21.57
CA GLY A 25 15.84 2.24 20.85
C GLY A 25 15.97 2.35 19.35
N PRO A 26 15.84 1.22 18.63
CA PRO A 26 15.94 1.21 17.19
C PRO A 26 14.84 2.10 16.57
N ILE A 27 15.17 2.68 15.42
CA ILE A 27 14.20 3.36 14.58
C ILE A 27 13.49 2.29 13.77
N GLU A 28 12.17 2.23 13.90
CA GLU A 28 11.33 1.44 13.02
C GLU A 28 10.83 2.33 11.89
N GLU A 29 10.90 1.84 10.65
CA GLU A 29 10.43 2.55 9.46
C GLU A 29 9.30 1.75 8.81
N TRP A 30 8.23 2.44 8.39
CA TRP A 30 7.10 1.79 7.72
C TRP A 30 6.35 2.76 6.80
N CYS A 31 5.49 2.22 5.95
CA CYS A 31 4.55 2.97 5.11
C CYS A 31 3.14 2.41 5.30
N ASP A 32 2.12 3.26 5.14
CA ASP A 32 0.74 2.82 4.97
C ASP A 32 0.51 2.52 3.48
N VAL A 33 -0.19 1.42 3.18
CA VAL A 33 -0.57 1.06 1.81
C VAL A 33 -2.04 0.69 1.74
N VAL A 34 -2.75 1.23 0.74
CA VAL A 34 -4.18 1.02 0.55
C VAL A 34 -4.53 0.84 -0.92
N GLY A 35 -5.47 -0.07 -1.20
CA GLY A 35 -6.09 -0.23 -2.52
C GLY A 35 -7.34 0.64 -2.65
N VAL A 36 -7.47 1.39 -3.75
CA VAL A 36 -8.65 2.22 -4.02
C VAL A 36 -9.10 2.15 -5.48
N GLU A 37 -10.40 2.24 -5.70
CA GLU A 37 -10.98 2.43 -7.04
C GLU A 37 -11.11 3.93 -7.36
N ALA A 38 -10.60 4.34 -8.51
CA ALA A 38 -10.72 5.73 -8.95
C ALA A 38 -10.56 5.88 -10.47
N ALA A 39 -11.28 6.85 -11.04
CA ALA A 39 -11.16 7.18 -12.46
C ALA A 39 -9.83 7.87 -12.85
N THR A 40 -9.06 8.40 -11.90
CA THR A 40 -7.80 9.11 -12.17
C THR A 40 -6.84 8.94 -11.00
N ARG A 41 -5.53 8.99 -11.27
CA ARG A 41 -4.47 8.98 -10.25
C ARG A 41 -4.68 10.01 -9.14
N ARG A 42 -5.08 11.24 -9.50
CA ARG A 42 -5.34 12.30 -8.52
C ARG A 42 -6.48 11.94 -7.57
N LYS A 43 -7.56 11.36 -8.10
CA LYS A 43 -8.69 10.88 -7.28
C LYS A 43 -8.28 9.70 -6.40
N ALA A 44 -7.43 8.80 -6.92
CA ALA A 44 -6.86 7.70 -6.14
C ALA A 44 -6.06 8.22 -4.94
N ILE A 45 -5.15 9.17 -5.13
CA ILE A 45 -4.39 9.79 -4.02
C ILE A 45 -5.33 10.41 -2.98
N VAL A 46 -6.37 11.13 -3.42
CA VAL A 46 -7.34 11.73 -2.50
C VAL A 46 -8.13 10.69 -1.72
N ALA A 47 -8.53 9.59 -2.36
CA ALA A 47 -9.21 8.48 -1.71
C ALA A 47 -8.27 7.76 -0.73
N GLY A 48 -7.06 7.39 -1.18
CA GLY A 48 -6.08 6.68 -0.37
C GLY A 48 -5.69 7.46 0.88
N VAL A 49 -5.45 8.77 0.80
CA VAL A 49 -5.14 9.59 1.98
C VAL A 49 -6.27 9.61 3.01
N LYS A 50 -7.55 9.47 2.59
CA LYS A 50 -8.67 9.35 3.52
C LYS A 50 -8.67 8.00 4.26
N GLU A 51 -8.23 6.94 3.59
CA GLU A 51 -8.09 5.60 4.17
C GLU A 51 -6.80 5.46 5.02
N MET A 52 -5.90 6.45 5.00
CA MET A 52 -4.66 6.47 5.77
C MET A 52 -4.67 7.55 6.90
N PRO A 53 -5.52 7.42 7.93
CA PRO A 53 -5.67 8.44 8.97
C PRO A 53 -4.43 8.59 9.87
N LYS A 54 -3.64 7.52 10.05
CA LYS A 54 -2.38 7.56 10.82
C LYS A 54 -1.35 8.43 10.11
N TRP A 55 -1.07 8.14 8.85
CA TRP A 55 -0.26 8.98 7.98
C TRP A 55 -0.68 10.46 8.01
N ALA A 56 -1.97 10.74 7.82
CA ALA A 56 -2.47 12.11 7.83
C ALA A 56 -2.24 12.82 9.17
N THR A 57 -2.24 12.06 10.28
CA THR A 57 -1.93 12.58 11.62
C THR A 57 -0.43 12.86 11.75
N TYR A 58 0.44 11.96 11.29
CA TYR A 58 1.90 12.15 11.29
C TYR A 58 2.31 13.39 10.50
N GLN A 59 1.82 13.54 9.26
CA GLN A 59 2.14 14.70 8.44
C GLN A 59 1.72 16.03 9.09
N ARG A 60 0.57 16.05 9.77
CA ARG A 60 0.11 17.25 10.49
C ARG A 60 0.97 17.57 11.71
N LYS A 61 1.50 16.57 12.42
CA LYS A 61 2.46 16.80 13.53
C LYS A 61 3.71 17.52 13.01
N ASP A 62 4.15 17.15 11.81
CA ASP A 62 5.35 17.72 11.17
C ASP A 62 5.07 19.02 10.38
N SER A 63 3.86 19.59 10.50
CA SER A 63 3.43 20.78 9.75
C SER A 63 3.50 20.62 8.22
N CYS A 64 3.37 19.38 7.74
CA CYS A 64 3.42 19.01 6.34
C CYS A 64 2.02 18.64 5.81
N SER A 65 1.89 18.65 4.48
CA SER A 65 0.66 18.26 3.81
C SER A 65 0.49 16.73 3.86
N PRO A 66 -0.72 16.20 4.14
CA PRO A 66 -0.98 14.75 4.11
C PRO A 66 -0.87 14.13 2.71
N PHE A 67 -0.68 14.94 1.67
CA PHE A 67 -0.42 14.49 0.31
C PHE A 67 1.07 14.43 -0.05
N THR A 68 1.96 14.97 0.79
CA THR A 68 3.40 15.04 0.51
C THR A 68 4.01 13.66 0.49
N GLY A 69 4.62 13.24 -0.62
CA GLY A 69 5.28 11.94 -0.71
C GLY A 69 4.33 10.74 -0.90
N VAL A 70 3.02 10.98 -1.02
CA VAL A 70 2.06 9.93 -1.36
C VAL A 70 2.11 9.64 -2.86
N ILE A 71 2.27 8.37 -3.20
CA ILE A 71 2.25 7.89 -4.58
C ILE A 71 1.03 7.01 -4.82
N ALA A 72 0.56 7.00 -6.07
CA ALA A 72 -0.48 6.08 -6.51
C ALA A 72 -0.05 5.46 -7.84
N GLU A 73 -0.15 4.14 -7.90
CA GLU A 73 0.22 3.30 -9.04
C GLU A 73 -0.99 2.45 -9.44
N LEU A 74 -1.12 2.15 -10.73
CA LEU A 74 -2.22 1.30 -11.21
C LEU A 74 -1.98 -0.12 -10.73
N ALA A 75 -2.99 -0.74 -10.13
CA ALA A 75 -2.93 -2.18 -9.86
C ALA A 75 -3.10 -2.92 -11.19
N GLU A 76 -2.11 -3.72 -11.58
CA GLU A 76 -2.10 -4.42 -12.88
C GLU A 76 -2.88 -5.73 -12.84
N CYS A 77 -3.33 -6.16 -11.65
CA CYS A 77 -4.14 -7.37 -11.52
C CYS A 77 -5.55 -7.22 -12.14
N PRO A 78 -5.99 -8.16 -13.00
CA PRO A 78 -7.31 -8.12 -13.64
C PRO A 78 -8.49 -8.28 -12.66
N HIS A 79 -8.24 -8.67 -11.41
CA HIS A 79 -9.26 -8.83 -10.36
C HIS A 79 -9.36 -7.63 -9.41
N GLY A 80 -8.51 -6.61 -9.58
CA GLY A 80 -8.45 -5.44 -8.71
C GLY A 80 -7.26 -5.43 -7.77
N PHE A 81 -7.41 -4.95 -6.54
CA PHE A 81 -6.31 -4.88 -5.56
C PHE A 81 -5.86 -6.29 -5.12
N CYS A 82 -4.70 -6.76 -5.59
CA CYS A 82 -4.04 -8.01 -5.16
C CYS A 82 -2.84 -7.67 -4.27
N TRP A 83 -2.70 -8.34 -3.13
CA TRP A 83 -1.48 -8.24 -2.30
C TRP A 83 -0.22 -8.76 -3.02
N CYS A 84 -0.45 -9.49 -4.10
CA CYS A 84 0.50 -10.02 -5.08
C CYS A 84 1.35 -8.89 -5.71
N ASP A 85 0.74 -7.72 -5.96
CA ASP A 85 1.42 -6.55 -6.53
C ASP A 85 2.29 -5.82 -5.48
N MET A 86 2.14 -6.12 -4.18
CA MET A 86 2.85 -5.41 -3.10
C MET A 86 4.06 -6.17 -2.51
N MET A 87 4.22 -7.46 -2.83
CA MET A 87 5.12 -8.35 -2.07
C MET A 87 6.27 -8.98 -2.86
N ASP A 88 6.55 -8.62 -4.12
CA ASP A 88 7.69 -9.25 -4.82
C ASP A 88 8.62 -8.30 -5.61
N PRO A 89 9.91 -8.22 -5.27
CA PRO A 89 10.98 -7.82 -6.19
C PRO A 89 11.48 -8.99 -7.09
N ASP A 90 10.95 -10.21 -6.98
CA ASP A 90 11.32 -11.39 -7.80
C ASP A 90 10.08 -11.91 -8.59
N PRO A 91 10.16 -12.29 -9.88
CA PRO A 91 8.97 -12.55 -10.70
C PRO A 91 8.35 -13.95 -10.51
N HIS A 92 8.62 -14.64 -9.39
CA HIS A 92 8.15 -16.01 -9.19
C HIS A 92 7.70 -16.28 -7.75
N PRO A 93 6.45 -15.94 -7.39
CA PRO A 93 5.89 -16.38 -6.12
C PRO A 93 5.56 -17.86 -6.20
N THR A 94 6.11 -18.62 -5.26
CA THR A 94 5.72 -20.00 -4.99
C THR A 94 4.23 -20.06 -4.68
N GLN A 95 3.56 -21.03 -5.30
CA GLN A 95 2.15 -21.39 -5.17
C GLN A 95 1.68 -21.37 -3.70
N GLY A 96 1.00 -20.29 -3.28
CA GLY A 96 0.49 -20.14 -1.91
C GLY A 96 0.05 -18.74 -1.49
N ASP A 97 0.49 -17.68 -2.16
CA ASP A 97 0.23 -16.28 -1.78
C ASP A 97 -0.75 -15.54 -2.73
N TYR A 98 -1.60 -16.28 -3.43
CA TYR A 98 -2.63 -15.69 -4.28
C TYR A 98 -3.89 -15.36 -3.47
N CYS A 99 -4.68 -14.38 -3.93
CA CYS A 99 -6.07 -14.28 -3.47
C CYS A 99 -6.87 -15.48 -4.02
N GLU A 100 -7.93 -15.91 -3.32
CA GLU A 100 -8.77 -17.05 -3.74
C GLU A 100 -9.28 -16.93 -5.19
N ALA A 101 -9.46 -15.70 -5.70
CA ALA A 101 -9.89 -15.45 -7.08
C ALA A 101 -8.77 -15.66 -8.12
N CYS A 102 -7.52 -15.29 -7.80
CA CYS A 102 -6.35 -15.60 -8.63
C CYS A 102 -6.03 -17.10 -8.60
N ASP A 103 -6.10 -17.76 -7.43
CA ASP A 103 -5.93 -19.21 -7.29
C ASP A 103 -7.00 -19.99 -8.10
N ALA A 104 -8.25 -19.50 -8.09
CA ALA A 104 -9.35 -20.10 -8.86
C ALA A 104 -9.18 -19.99 -10.38
N GLU A 105 -8.44 -19.00 -10.89
CA GLU A 105 -8.12 -18.88 -12.31
C GLU A 105 -6.88 -19.70 -12.70
N VAL A 106 -5.83 -19.71 -11.88
CA VAL A 106 -4.64 -20.54 -12.10
C VAL A 106 -5.00 -22.03 -12.12
N SER A 107 -5.86 -22.47 -11.20
CA SER A 107 -6.36 -23.86 -11.14
C SER A 107 -7.27 -24.27 -12.31
N ARG A 108 -7.71 -23.32 -13.15
CA ARG A 108 -8.53 -23.57 -14.35
C ARG A 108 -7.72 -23.61 -15.65
N GLN A 109 -6.43 -23.30 -15.63
CA GLN A 109 -5.60 -23.44 -16.82
C GLN A 109 -5.20 -24.92 -16.99
N PRO A 110 -5.46 -25.55 -18.14
CA PRO A 110 -4.94 -26.89 -18.41
C PRO A 110 -3.41 -26.81 -18.54
N PHE A 111 -2.72 -27.73 -17.87
CA PHE A 111 -1.27 -27.94 -17.95
C PHE A 111 -0.76 -28.10 -19.38
#